data_AF-A0A7K4I6A1-F1
#
_entry.id   AF-A0A7K4I6A1-F1
#
_cell.length_a   1.000
_cell.length_b   1.000
_cell.length_c   1.000
_cell.angle_alpha   90.00
_cell.angle_beta   90.00
_cell.angle_gamma   90.00
#
_symmetry.space_group_name_H-M   'P 1'
#
loop_
_entity.id
_entity.type
_entity.pdbx_description
1 polymer ?
#
loop_
_entity_poly.entity_id
_entity_poly.type
_entity_poly.pdbx_seq_one_letter_code
_entity_poly.pdbx_strand_id
1 'polypeptide(L)'
;MDLKLAEKIRNIPKKIKRNRINLLIVAIWSTMIAALVINEYLAFCYSDPLFLRFIEQGGIPPPFYNWQGATLKLLDILIISVASFISGILIVEVDKVFYGSISALIISSVISSVYIGNFIWNVGGWGQVFHDIVTGWSWTLYWGLLNTFRALFPIVFFFTIVCAFLGAFSKELIYSA
;
A
#
# COMPACT_ATOMS: atom_id res chain seq x y z
N MET A 1 41.71 19.29 18.50
CA MET A 1 40.43 18.60 18.24
C MET A 1 40.11 18.78 16.77
N ASP A 2 40.01 17.69 16.02
CA ASP A 2 39.93 17.71 14.56
C ASP A 2 38.61 18.37 14.10
N LEU A 3 38.70 19.49 13.38
CA LEU A 3 37.56 20.31 12.95
C LEU A 3 36.52 19.47 12.17
N LYS A 4 36.99 18.46 11.42
CA LYS A 4 36.13 17.50 10.70
C LYS A 4 35.30 16.62 11.63
N LEU A 5 35.86 16.25 12.79
CA LEU A 5 35.15 15.43 13.78
C LEU A 5 34.08 16.26 14.50
N ALA A 6 34.40 17.50 14.85
CA ALA A 6 33.47 18.42 15.49
C ALA A 6 32.26 18.76 14.58
N GLU A 7 32.52 18.99 13.29
CA GLU A 7 31.47 19.24 12.30
C GLU A 7 30.60 17.99 12.03
N LYS A 8 31.22 16.81 11.96
CA LYS A 8 30.49 15.53 11.85
C LYS A 8 29.55 15.33 13.02
N ILE A 9 30.00 15.54 14.26
CA ILE A 9 29.19 15.40 15.48
C ILE A 9 28.01 16.38 15.47
N ARG A 10 28.24 17.64 15.07
CA ARG A 10 27.19 18.67 14.99
C ARG A 10 26.10 18.34 13.97
N ASN A 11 26.43 17.60 12.91
CA ASN A 11 25.50 17.27 11.82
C ASN A 11 24.69 15.97 12.06
N ILE A 12 25.09 15.11 13.01
CA ILE A 12 24.36 13.89 13.39
C ILE A 12 22.87 14.15 13.71
N PRO A 13 22.49 15.09 14.61
CA PRO A 13 21.09 15.29 14.97
C PRO A 13 20.24 15.78 13.78
N LYS A 14 20.81 16.60 12.89
CA LYS A 14 20.13 17.06 11.66
C LYS A 14 19.87 15.90 10.71
N LYS A 15 20.84 15.00 10.52
CA LYS A 15 20.70 13.80 9.68
C LYS A 15 19.65 12.84 10.24
N ILE A 16 19.63 12.62 11.56
CA ILE A 16 18.64 11.77 12.23
C ILE A 16 17.23 12.34 12.04
N LYS A 17 17.04 13.66 12.25
CA LYS A 17 15.74 14.32 12.06
C LYS A 17 15.22 14.16 10.62
N ARG A 18 16.10 14.34 9.62
CA ARG A 18 15.77 14.17 8.20
C ARG A 18 15.34 12.74 7.85
N ASN A 19 16.04 11.73 8.39
CA ASN A 19 15.66 10.33 8.17
C ASN A 19 14.31 9.96 8.80
N ARG A 20 13.99 10.48 9.99
CA ARG A 20 12.69 10.25 10.64
C ARG A 20 11.53 10.82 9.82
N ILE A 21 11.71 12.01 9.25
CA ILE A 21 10.70 12.63 8.38
C ILE A 21 10.46 11.79 7.13
N ASN A 22 11.54 11.32 6.47
CA ASN A 22 11.41 10.45 5.30
C ASN A 22 10.65 9.15 5.61
N LEU A 23 10.94 8.51 6.74
CA LEU A 23 10.22 7.31 7.16
C LEU A 23 8.73 7.59 7.40
N LEU A 24 8.41 8.75 7.99
CA LEU A 24 7.04 9.16 8.27
C LEU A 24 6.27 9.42 6.96
N ILE A 25 6.91 10.07 5.97
CA ILE A 25 6.33 10.27 4.63
C ILE A 25 6.01 8.92 3.99
N VAL A 26 6.96 7.98 3.99
CA VAL A 26 6.77 6.63 3.41
C VAL A 26 5.65 5.89 4.13
N ALA A 27 5.55 5.99 5.46
CA ALA A 27 4.50 5.34 6.24
C ALA A 27 3.10 5.91 5.97
N ILE A 28 2.97 7.24 5.85
CA ILE A 28 1.70 7.87 5.49
C ILE A 28 1.30 7.47 4.07
N TRP A 29 2.24 7.54 3.14
CA TRP A 29 2.02 7.20 1.74
C TRP A 29 1.62 5.74 1.55
N SER A 30 2.30 4.80 2.22
CA SER A 30 1.95 3.37 2.19
C SER A 30 0.57 3.11 2.78
N THR A 31 0.22 3.79 3.87
CA THR A 31 -1.11 3.65 4.51
C THR A 31 -2.21 4.17 3.60
N MET A 32 -1.96 5.29 2.89
CA MET A 32 -2.91 5.85 1.94
C MET A 32 -3.16 4.90 0.76
N ILE A 33 -2.10 4.34 0.16
CA ILE A 33 -2.23 3.33 -0.91
C ILE A 33 -3.00 2.11 -0.37
N ALA A 34 -2.65 1.63 0.83
CA ALA A 34 -3.31 0.47 1.42
C ALA A 34 -4.81 0.72 1.63
N ALA A 35 -5.18 1.91 2.11
CA ALA A 35 -6.57 2.30 2.33
C ALA A 35 -7.38 2.31 1.02
N LEU A 36 -6.82 2.79 -0.09
CA LEU A 36 -7.48 2.76 -1.40
C LEU A 36 -7.69 1.33 -1.90
N VAL A 37 -6.68 0.47 -1.78
CA VAL A 37 -6.79 -0.95 -2.14
C VAL A 37 -7.87 -1.66 -1.32
N ILE A 38 -7.87 -1.42 0.00
CA ILE A 38 -8.88 -1.98 0.90
C ILE A 38 -10.27 -1.46 0.54
N ASN A 39 -10.42 -0.15 0.33
CA ASN A 39 -11.70 0.46 -0.01
C ASN A 39 -12.27 -0.11 -1.31
N GLU A 40 -11.45 -0.26 -2.35
CA GLU A 40 -11.93 -0.81 -3.62
C GLU A 40 -12.26 -2.30 -3.49
N TYR A 41 -11.51 -3.06 -2.69
CA TYR A 41 -11.87 -4.45 -2.37
C TYR A 41 -13.23 -4.54 -1.67
N LEU A 42 -13.47 -3.70 -0.66
CA LEU A 42 -14.76 -3.64 0.03
C LEU A 42 -15.87 -3.20 -0.91
N ALA A 43 -15.64 -2.18 -1.74
CA ALA A 43 -16.60 -1.71 -2.73
C ALA A 43 -16.97 -2.82 -3.72
N PHE A 44 -15.99 -3.60 -4.19
CA PHE A 44 -16.24 -4.76 -5.03
C PHE A 44 -17.13 -5.79 -4.32
N CYS A 45 -16.78 -6.17 -3.08
CA CYS A 45 -17.57 -7.11 -2.29
C CYS A 45 -19.02 -6.64 -2.09
N TYR A 46 -19.22 -5.38 -1.67
CA TYR A 46 -20.56 -4.86 -1.36
C TYR A 46 -21.38 -4.45 -2.60
N SER A 47 -20.77 -4.36 -3.78
CA SER A 47 -21.49 -4.09 -5.03
C SER A 47 -22.11 -5.35 -5.63
N ASP A 48 -21.71 -6.54 -5.18
CA ASP A 48 -22.20 -7.80 -5.72
C ASP A 48 -23.40 -8.35 -4.91
N PRO A 49 -24.60 -8.43 -5.52
CA PRO A 49 -25.80 -8.95 -4.85
C PRO A 49 -25.66 -10.40 -4.37
N LEU A 50 -24.85 -11.23 -5.03
CA LEU A 50 -24.64 -12.61 -4.62
C LEU A 50 -23.75 -12.69 -3.40
N PHE A 51 -22.68 -11.88 -3.31
CA PHE A 51 -21.86 -11.78 -2.11
C PHE A 51 -22.69 -11.36 -0.90
N LEU A 52 -23.56 -10.36 -1.07
CA LEU A 52 -24.50 -9.93 -0.03
C LEU A 52 -25.45 -11.05 0.39
N ARG A 53 -26.03 -11.78 -0.57
CA ARG A 53 -26.90 -12.92 -0.27
C ARG A 53 -26.19 -14.04 0.50
N PHE A 54 -24.93 -14.33 0.18
CA PHE A 54 -24.14 -15.31 0.94
C PHE A 54 -23.98 -14.85 2.39
N ILE A 55 -23.60 -13.60 2.63
CA ILE A 55 -23.49 -13.05 3.99
C ILE A 55 -24.84 -13.11 4.72
N GLU A 56 -25.93 -12.65 4.09
CA GLU A 56 -27.26 -12.59 4.70
C GLU A 56 -27.83 -13.98 5.04
N GLN A 57 -27.51 -14.99 4.24
CA GLN A 57 -27.97 -16.37 4.44
C GLN A 57 -27.03 -17.19 5.33
N GLY A 58 -25.96 -16.60 5.87
CA GLY A 58 -24.91 -17.32 6.60
C GLY A 58 -24.15 -18.33 5.71
N GLY A 59 -24.26 -18.17 4.39
CA GLY A 59 -23.57 -18.99 3.39
C GLY A 59 -22.15 -18.50 3.15
N ILE A 60 -21.30 -19.42 2.70
CA ILE A 60 -19.89 -19.10 2.41
C ILE A 60 -19.77 -18.79 0.92
N PRO A 61 -19.31 -17.59 0.53
CA PRO A 61 -19.07 -17.27 -0.86
C PRO A 61 -18.01 -18.24 -1.40
N PRO A 62 -18.21 -18.83 -2.60
CA PRO A 62 -17.34 -19.87 -3.11
C PRO A 62 -15.88 -19.41 -3.17
N PRO A 63 -14.90 -20.32 -2.96
CA PRO A 63 -13.48 -19.99 -2.96
C PRO A 63 -12.97 -19.31 -4.23
N PHE A 64 -13.74 -19.39 -5.33
CA PHE A 64 -13.40 -18.86 -6.64
C PHE A 64 -14.31 -17.72 -7.11
N TYR A 65 -15.20 -17.22 -6.24
CA TYR A 65 -16.19 -16.21 -6.61
C TYR A 65 -15.54 -14.89 -7.08
N ASN A 66 -14.35 -14.57 -6.57
CA ASN A 66 -13.63 -13.33 -6.86
C ASN A 66 -12.51 -13.50 -7.90
N TRP A 67 -12.73 -14.32 -8.94
CA TRP A 67 -11.68 -14.52 -9.93
C TRP A 67 -11.36 -13.25 -10.73
N GLN A 68 -12.31 -12.32 -10.83
CA GLN A 68 -12.12 -11.01 -11.49
C GLN A 68 -11.32 -10.00 -10.63
N GLY A 69 -11.28 -10.15 -9.30
CA GLY A 69 -10.50 -9.30 -8.39
C GLY A 69 -10.91 -7.81 -8.38
N ALA A 70 -10.61 -7.11 -7.29
CA ALA A 70 -10.83 -5.67 -7.24
C ALA A 70 -9.79 -4.94 -8.10
N THR A 71 -10.25 -4.10 -9.03
CA THR A 71 -9.40 -3.22 -9.83
C THR A 71 -9.66 -1.77 -9.45
N LEU A 72 -8.58 -1.04 -9.14
CA LEU A 72 -8.66 0.38 -8.85
C LEU A 72 -9.24 1.16 -10.03
N LYS A 73 -10.10 2.12 -9.72
CA LYS A 73 -10.68 3.01 -10.72
C LYS A 73 -9.67 4.06 -11.13
N LEU A 74 -9.95 4.73 -12.24
CA LEU A 74 -9.10 5.82 -12.74
C LEU A 74 -8.87 6.92 -11.68
N LEU A 75 -9.90 7.22 -10.89
CA LEU A 75 -9.83 8.21 -9.81
C LEU A 75 -8.83 7.79 -8.73
N ASP A 76 -8.82 6.52 -8.32
CA ASP A 76 -7.89 6.01 -7.31
C ASP A 76 -6.44 6.07 -7.83
N ILE A 77 -6.24 5.71 -9.10
CA ILE A 77 -4.93 5.80 -9.76
C ILE A 77 -4.45 7.27 -9.79
N LEU A 78 -5.35 8.22 -10.06
CA LEU A 78 -5.03 9.65 -10.03
C LEU A 78 -4.63 10.11 -8.62
N ILE A 79 -5.37 9.71 -7.59
CA ILE A 79 -5.07 10.04 -6.18
C ILE A 79 -3.69 9.47 -5.80
N ILE A 80 -3.42 8.21 -6.14
CA ILE A 80 -2.11 7.59 -5.89
C ILE A 80 -1.01 8.34 -6.63
N SER A 81 -1.22 8.71 -7.88
CA SER A 81 -0.25 9.45 -8.70
C SER A 81 0.09 10.80 -8.08
N VAL A 82 -0.92 11.58 -7.66
CA VAL A 82 -0.73 12.88 -7.00
C VAL A 82 -0.01 12.73 -5.66
N ALA A 83 -0.41 11.77 -4.83
CA ALA A 83 0.24 11.53 -3.55
C ALA A 83 1.69 11.05 -3.71
N SER A 84 1.96 10.26 -4.75
CA SER A 84 3.31 9.81 -5.10
C SER A 84 4.18 10.99 -5.52
N PHE A 85 3.65 11.89 -6.35
CA PHE A 85 4.33 13.11 -6.74
C PHE A 85 4.65 14.02 -5.54
N ILE A 86 3.68 14.25 -4.65
CA ILE A 86 3.88 15.02 -3.42
C ILE A 86 4.94 14.34 -2.53
N SER A 87 4.88 13.03 -2.36
CA SER A 87 5.86 12.27 -1.58
C SER A 87 7.26 12.40 -2.17
N GLY A 88 7.39 12.37 -3.50
CA GLY A 88 8.63 12.62 -4.22
C GLY A 88 9.23 14.00 -3.94
N ILE A 89 8.40 15.05 -3.90
CA ILE A 89 8.84 16.41 -3.53
C ILE A 89 9.30 16.44 -2.06
N LEU A 90 8.57 15.80 -1.16
CA LEU A 90 8.87 15.89 0.28
C LEU A 90 10.14 15.11 0.65
N ILE A 91 10.42 13.99 -0.02
CA ILE A 91 11.65 13.22 0.20
C ILE A 91 12.87 14.05 -0.25
N VAL A 92 13.90 14.03 0.60
CA VAL A 92 15.00 15.00 0.47
C VAL A 92 16.17 14.53 -0.40
N GLU A 93 16.25 13.27 -0.77
CA GLU A 93 17.33 12.71 -1.60
C GLU A 93 16.72 11.80 -2.67
N VAL A 94 17.13 11.94 -3.93
CA VAL A 94 16.57 11.17 -5.06
C VAL A 94 16.76 9.66 -4.86
N ASP A 95 17.92 9.23 -4.37
CA ASP A 95 18.17 7.80 -4.07
C ASP A 95 17.13 7.25 -3.08
N LYS A 96 16.74 8.07 -2.09
CA LYS A 96 15.73 7.70 -1.09
C LYS A 96 14.31 7.68 -1.65
N VAL A 97 14.05 8.35 -2.77
CA VAL A 97 12.75 8.32 -3.45
C VAL A 97 12.53 6.92 -4.01
N PHE A 98 13.51 6.34 -4.70
CA PHE A 98 13.39 4.98 -5.25
C PHE A 98 13.11 3.94 -4.16
N TYR A 99 13.96 3.90 -3.12
CA TYR A 99 13.76 2.97 -2.00
C TYR A 99 12.48 3.27 -1.23
N GLY A 100 12.10 4.54 -1.12
CA GLY A 100 10.84 4.99 -0.50
C GLY A 100 9.62 4.47 -1.25
N SER A 101 9.60 4.56 -2.58
CA SER A 101 8.52 4.05 -3.44
C SER A 101 8.38 2.54 -3.32
N ILE A 102 9.48 1.80 -3.41
CA ILE A 102 9.47 0.34 -3.26
C ILE A 102 8.98 -0.05 -1.86
N SER A 103 9.50 0.62 -0.82
CA SER A 103 9.08 0.36 0.56
C SER A 103 7.60 0.67 0.75
N ALA A 104 7.10 1.76 0.17
CA ALA A 104 5.70 2.15 0.27
C ALA A 104 4.78 1.09 -0.34
N LEU A 105 5.13 0.57 -1.53
CA LEU A 105 4.38 -0.47 -2.22
C LEU A 105 4.41 -1.82 -1.49
N ILE A 106 5.55 -2.21 -0.92
CA ILE A 106 5.66 -3.43 -0.12
C ILE A 106 4.84 -3.31 1.16
N ILE A 107 5.00 -2.21 1.90
CA ILE A 107 4.27 -1.98 3.15
C ILE A 107 2.77 -1.91 2.87
N SER A 108 2.34 -1.20 1.83
CA SER A 108 0.92 -1.13 1.46
C SER A 108 0.38 -2.51 1.09
N SER A 109 1.16 -3.31 0.35
CA SER A 109 0.78 -4.68 -0.01
C SER A 109 0.59 -5.56 1.22
N VAL A 110 1.49 -5.50 2.21
CA VAL A 110 1.37 -6.25 3.46
C VAL A 110 0.13 -5.81 4.24
N ILE A 111 -0.07 -4.50 4.43
CA ILE A 111 -1.22 -3.97 5.18
C ILE A 111 -2.54 -4.41 4.52
N SER A 112 -2.68 -4.21 3.21
CA SER A 112 -3.89 -4.57 2.47
C SER A 112 -4.13 -6.09 2.49
N SER A 113 -3.09 -6.90 2.29
CA SER A 113 -3.22 -8.36 2.28
C SER A 113 -3.68 -8.90 3.64
N VAL A 114 -3.11 -8.38 4.73
CA VAL A 114 -3.50 -8.76 6.09
C VAL A 114 -4.93 -8.33 6.38
N TYR A 115 -5.31 -7.11 6.02
CA TYR A 115 -6.67 -6.62 6.21
C TYR A 115 -7.68 -7.47 5.42
N ILE A 116 -7.45 -7.66 4.12
CA ILE A 116 -8.33 -8.42 3.24
C ILE A 116 -8.42 -9.88 3.71
N GLY A 117 -7.30 -10.50 4.09
CA GLY A 117 -7.31 -11.86 4.64
C GLY A 117 -8.15 -11.97 5.92
N ASN A 118 -8.04 -10.99 6.83
CA ASN A 118 -8.88 -10.92 8.02
C ASN A 118 -10.37 -10.68 7.68
N PHE A 119 -10.65 -9.86 6.67
CA PHE A 119 -12.01 -9.63 6.20
C PHE A 119 -12.63 -10.92 5.64
N ILE A 120 -11.90 -11.67 4.81
CA ILE A 120 -12.35 -12.96 4.28
C ILE A 120 -12.59 -13.96 5.42
N TRP A 121 -11.67 -14.02 6.38
CA TRP A 121 -11.78 -14.93 7.54
C TRP A 121 -13.02 -14.63 8.38
N ASN A 122 -13.23 -13.36 8.75
CA ASN A 122 -14.28 -12.97 9.70
C ASN A 122 -15.61 -12.65 9.01
N VAL A 123 -15.60 -11.74 8.03
CA VAL A 123 -16.81 -11.25 7.35
C VAL A 123 -17.25 -12.18 6.23
N GLY A 124 -16.30 -12.76 5.51
CA GLY A 124 -16.59 -13.76 4.47
C GLY A 124 -17.06 -15.11 5.01
N GLY A 125 -17.03 -15.34 6.33
CA GLY A 125 -17.47 -16.59 6.95
C GLY A 125 -16.49 -17.77 6.78
N TRP A 126 -15.33 -17.56 6.16
CA TRP A 126 -14.35 -18.63 5.91
C TRP A 126 -13.76 -19.19 7.20
N GLY A 127 -13.71 -18.39 8.27
CA GLY A 127 -13.30 -18.86 9.58
C GLY A 127 -14.20 -19.97 10.13
N GLN A 128 -15.49 -20.01 9.77
CA GLN A 128 -16.41 -21.07 10.21
C GLN A 128 -16.17 -22.38 9.45
N VAL A 129 -15.76 -22.29 8.17
CA VAL A 129 -15.50 -23.45 7.30
C VAL A 129 -14.17 -24.09 7.63
N PHE A 130 -13.17 -23.25 7.83
CA PHE A 130 -11.79 -23.68 7.94
C PHE A 130 -11.29 -23.68 9.39
N HIS A 131 -12.19 -23.50 10.36
CA HIS A 131 -11.89 -23.52 11.80
C HIS A 131 -11.25 -24.86 12.24
N ASP A 132 -11.74 -25.98 11.69
CA ASP A 132 -11.25 -27.32 12.00
C ASP A 132 -9.95 -27.67 11.26
N ILE A 133 -9.53 -26.84 10.30
CA ILE A 133 -8.33 -27.04 9.52
C ILE A 133 -7.21 -26.17 10.10
N VAL A 134 -6.18 -26.81 10.65
CA VAL A 134 -5.02 -26.14 11.28
C VAL A 134 -4.36 -25.08 10.37
N THR A 135 -4.37 -25.32 9.06
CA THR A 135 -3.82 -24.40 8.04
C THR A 135 -4.91 -23.66 7.26
N GLY A 136 -6.13 -23.58 7.77
CA GLY A 136 -7.25 -22.90 7.13
C GLY A 136 -6.99 -21.42 6.85
N TRP A 137 -6.29 -20.76 7.77
CA TRP A 137 -5.92 -19.35 7.70
C TRP A 137 -4.97 -19.02 6.53
N SER A 138 -4.20 -19.99 6.03
CA SER A 138 -3.27 -19.73 4.92
C SER A 138 -4.03 -19.46 3.61
N TRP A 139 -5.22 -20.03 3.46
CA TRP A 139 -6.07 -19.80 2.29
C TRP A 139 -6.60 -18.37 2.24
N THR A 140 -7.04 -17.81 3.36
CA THR A 140 -7.54 -16.42 3.39
C THR A 140 -6.42 -15.42 3.15
N LEU A 141 -5.21 -15.68 3.65
CA LEU A 141 -4.04 -14.87 3.33
C LEU A 141 -3.61 -14.99 1.87
N TYR A 142 -3.64 -16.19 1.28
CA TYR A 142 -3.35 -16.39 -0.14
C TYR A 142 -4.28 -15.54 -1.01
N TRP A 143 -5.59 -15.57 -0.72
CA TRP A 143 -6.57 -14.76 -1.45
C TRP A 143 -6.41 -13.26 -1.18
N GLY A 144 -6.09 -12.87 0.06
CA GLY A 144 -5.77 -11.47 0.39
C GLY A 144 -4.58 -10.94 -0.40
N LEU A 145 -3.51 -11.75 -0.50
CA LEU A 145 -2.32 -11.41 -1.27
C LEU A 145 -2.62 -11.33 -2.77
N LEU A 146 -3.37 -12.29 -3.32
CA LEU A 146 -3.72 -12.31 -4.74
C LEU A 146 -4.55 -11.09 -5.14
N ASN A 147 -5.54 -10.71 -4.34
CA ASN A 147 -6.37 -9.52 -4.61
C ASN A 147 -5.54 -8.24 -4.50
N THR A 148 -4.70 -8.13 -3.47
CA THR A 148 -3.80 -6.97 -3.32
C THR A 148 -2.82 -6.87 -4.48
N PHE A 149 -2.25 -7.99 -4.91
CA PHE A 149 -1.33 -8.03 -6.04
C PHE A 149 -2.00 -7.57 -7.33
N ARG A 150 -3.22 -8.02 -7.61
CA ARG A 150 -4.01 -7.58 -8.79
C ARG A 150 -4.34 -6.09 -8.76
N ALA A 151 -4.63 -5.54 -7.58
CA ALA A 151 -4.91 -4.12 -7.44
C ALA A 151 -3.65 -3.26 -7.64
N LEU A 152 -2.47 -3.72 -7.18
CA LEU A 152 -1.22 -2.95 -7.21
C LEU A 152 -0.41 -3.15 -8.50
N PHE A 153 -0.40 -4.35 -9.08
CA PHE A 153 0.41 -4.67 -10.25
C PHE A 153 -0.42 -4.80 -11.53
N PRO A 154 0.08 -4.30 -12.68
CA PRO A 154 1.32 -3.53 -12.87
C PRO A 154 1.13 -2.00 -12.77
N ILE A 155 -0.11 -1.52 -12.89
CA ILE A 155 -0.42 -0.11 -13.17
C ILE A 155 -0.03 0.78 -11.98
N VAL A 156 -0.49 0.46 -10.77
CA VAL A 156 -0.19 1.28 -9.58
C VAL A 156 1.31 1.32 -9.33
N PHE A 157 1.98 0.18 -9.44
CA PHE A 157 3.43 0.09 -9.32
C PHE A 157 4.13 1.08 -10.26
N PHE A 158 3.76 1.08 -11.54
CA PHE A 158 4.34 1.97 -12.54
C PHE A 158 4.09 3.46 -12.21
N PHE A 159 2.83 3.85 -12.00
CA PHE A 159 2.47 5.25 -11.72
C PHE A 159 3.08 5.76 -10.42
N THR A 160 3.12 4.93 -9.37
CA THR A 160 3.71 5.28 -8.08
C THR A 160 5.19 5.65 -8.23
N ILE A 161 5.95 4.83 -8.96
CA ILE A 161 7.38 5.08 -9.18
C ILE A 161 7.58 6.32 -10.06
N VAL A 162 6.91 6.38 -11.22
CA VAL A 162 7.08 7.48 -12.18
C VAL A 162 6.72 8.82 -11.56
N CYS A 163 5.56 8.92 -10.89
CA CYS A 163 5.13 10.17 -10.28
C CYS A 163 6.04 10.58 -9.11
N ALA A 164 6.53 9.63 -8.30
CA ALA A 164 7.48 9.95 -7.23
C ALA A 164 8.80 10.51 -7.78
N PHE A 165 9.33 9.95 -8.88
CA PHE A 165 10.51 10.51 -9.54
C PHE A 165 10.25 11.90 -10.13
N LEU A 166 9.11 12.10 -10.81
CA LEU A 166 8.74 13.41 -11.35
C LEU A 166 8.66 14.48 -10.25
N GLY A 167 8.14 14.13 -9.07
CA GLY A 167 8.12 15.01 -7.91
C GLY A 167 9.52 15.35 -7.41
N ALA A 168 10.41 14.35 -7.34
CA ALA A 168 11.79 14.55 -6.92
C ALA A 168 12.58 15.46 -7.88
N PHE A 169 12.43 15.26 -9.19
CA PHE A 169 13.09 16.11 -10.20
C PHE A 169 12.53 17.53 -10.22
N SER A 170 11.21 17.69 -10.06
CA SER A 170 10.57 19.00 -10.00
C SER A 170 11.11 19.83 -8.83
N LYS A 171 11.38 19.17 -7.70
CA LYS A 171 12.04 19.80 -6.57
C LYS A 171 13.46 20.26 -6.89
N GLU A 172 14.27 19.43 -7.53
CA GLU A 172 15.64 19.83 -7.90
C GLU A 172 15.65 21.03 -8.85
N LEU A 173 14.71 21.09 -9.79
CA LEU A 173 14.54 22.23 -10.68
C LEU A 173 14.22 23.53 -9.92
N ILE A 174 13.29 23.47 -8.96
CA ILE A 174 12.87 24.65 -8.17
C ILE A 174 14.00 25.17 -7.27
N TYR A 175 14.81 24.28 -6.69
CA TYR A 175 15.91 24.69 -5.81
C TYR A 175 17.23 25.01 -6.54
N SER A 176 17.31 24.71 -7.84
CA SER A 176 18.48 25.05 -8.68
C SER A 176 18.31 26.37 -9.44
N ALA A 177 17.10 26.92 -9.47
CA ALA A 177 16.77 28.24 -10.01
C ALA A 177 16.82 29.32 -8.93
#